data_AF-A0A174AYW0-F1
#
_entry.id   AF-A0A174AYW0-F1
#
_cell.length_a   1.000
_cell.length_b   1.000
_cell.length_c   1.000
_cell.angle_alpha   90.00
_cell.angle_beta   90.00
_cell.angle_gamma   90.00
#
_symmetry.space_group_name_H-M   'P 1'
#
loop_
_entity.id
_entity.type
_entity.pdbx_description
1 polymer ?
#
loop_
_entity_poly.entity_id
_entity_poly.type
_entity_poly.pdbx_seq_one_letter_code
_entity_poly.pdbx_strand_id
1 'polypeptide(L)'
;MARNMITGKETQKMQEYTQERIAQAERRDIEFSTDVKEQIFEYANLIGEEEKVRNLVRNLADAVSQADQEGVEDLLDDARMDIQELLDPTIGKLELRDYGYTAEDMVPLRKEAALDYHRMGSKIYCLGSDGSKGEYASKEMIQAHDGLFGMELQMWERIKDNNLDYAEENLGAFQEPMSVIEQEEALKLYDAGADIYLITNFSSPMYVTERMEIERGPEHYQMSMTELERFRSLEWEMQKYPQIQSLKEANLLLGTRRTFGIYQIRDDSPGENYAFMNMSFIESHGMQIKKEDYKLVYVGELSGNMSLDDIFERFNIDRPEDFRGHSLSVSDIVVLNDGEKVTAHFVDSISFEQLDSFLNLEEQVLNELAYEVGERYFAIQRTEEGYDYSFYDEDFRLIDGGVYENDEISIEEAAEELLEDEGWNGERIRGDYDRLMEKVEEMDEVVMAEIQKSQGEYKPLAKVEELEEANYNMIDNVLNNMPPKKEPYLEYFAAECDEFHDMGAYEKSTDANQIAAVYEKYRENPKTAYLGCSMGIIYHDPEDSYYDEAEFAIVKGNTVFGNLMDDVRFYGELALVREGIEKIHEALPDYKYVPMRDVREAMYPEKMTTEQLVEALDGTFRRPDSESSKKCIL
;
A
#
# COMPACT_ATOMS: atom_id res chain seq x y z
N MET A 1 11.76 32.91 36.75
CA MET A 1 10.44 33.55 36.57
C MET A 1 9.49 32.93 37.58
N ALA A 2 8.83 33.74 38.41
CA ALA A 2 8.05 33.26 39.55
C ALA A 2 6.80 32.47 39.08
N ARG A 3 6.77 31.16 39.37
CA ARG A 3 5.61 30.28 39.18
C ARG A 3 4.58 30.61 40.27
N ASN A 4 3.61 31.47 39.95
CA ASN A 4 2.35 31.55 40.71
C ASN A 4 1.50 30.33 40.35
N MET A 5 1.81 29.16 40.94
CA MET A 5 0.86 28.05 41.00
C MET A 5 -0.08 28.32 42.16
N ILE A 6 -1.38 28.32 41.91
CA ILE A 6 -2.35 28.12 42.98
C ILE A 6 -2.10 26.69 43.44
N THR A 7 -1.34 26.52 44.53
CA THR A 7 -1.05 25.21 45.12
C THR A 7 -2.37 24.56 45.48
N GLY A 8 -2.63 23.38 44.91
CA GLY A 8 -3.83 22.63 45.20
C GLY A 8 -3.85 22.13 46.66
N LYS A 9 -5.01 21.67 47.10
CA LYS A 9 -5.28 21.36 48.51
C LYS A 9 -4.40 20.23 49.04
N GLU A 10 -4.14 19.19 48.25
CA GLU A 10 -3.31 18.06 48.64
C GLU A 10 -1.83 18.43 48.64
N THR A 11 -1.37 19.18 47.63
CA THR A 11 -0.01 19.73 47.60
C THR A 11 0.24 20.64 48.81
N GLN A 12 -0.71 21.49 49.16
CA GLN A 12 -0.59 22.39 50.32
C GLN A 12 -0.48 21.61 51.64
N LYS A 13 -1.28 20.56 51.84
CA LYS A 13 -1.15 19.68 53.01
C LYS A 13 0.23 19.05 53.10
N MET A 14 0.77 18.56 51.98
CA MET A 14 2.11 17.95 51.95
C MET A 14 3.20 18.98 52.27
N GLN A 15 3.06 20.21 51.79
CA GLN A 15 3.98 21.31 52.13
C GLN A 15 3.92 21.65 53.63
N GLU A 16 2.72 21.74 54.21
CA GLU A 16 2.55 21.98 55.65
C GLU A 16 3.17 20.85 56.49
N TYR A 17 2.94 19.58 56.09
CA TYR A 17 3.55 18.41 56.73
C TYR A 17 5.08 18.46 56.66
N THR A 18 5.63 18.71 55.47
CA THR A 18 7.08 18.78 55.22
C THR A 18 7.72 19.89 56.04
N GLN A 19 7.10 21.07 56.07
CA GLN A 19 7.53 22.20 56.88
C GLN A 19 7.53 21.87 58.38
N GLU A 20 6.53 21.13 58.86
CA GLU A 20 6.47 20.68 60.25
C GLU A 20 7.60 19.70 60.59
N ARG A 21 7.90 18.75 59.69
CA ARG A 21 9.00 17.78 59.86
C ARG A 21 10.36 18.48 59.90
N ILE A 22 10.61 19.41 58.98
CA ILE A 22 11.82 20.25 58.96
C ILE A 22 11.94 21.04 60.27
N ALA A 23 10.87 21.74 60.67
CA ALA A 23 10.87 22.54 61.89
C ALA A 23 11.04 21.69 63.16
N GLN A 24 10.67 20.40 63.14
CA GLN A 24 10.93 19.49 64.25
C GLN A 24 12.40 19.07 64.32
N ALA A 25 13.05 18.83 63.16
CA ALA A 25 14.47 18.54 63.09
C ALA A 25 15.32 19.73 63.54
N GLU A 26 14.98 20.95 63.11
CA GLU A 26 15.77 22.15 63.41
C GLU A 26 15.71 22.57 64.89
N ARG A 27 14.68 22.15 65.64
CA ARG A 27 14.61 22.36 67.10
C ARG A 27 15.69 21.61 67.89
N ARG A 28 16.48 20.75 67.24
CA ARG A 28 17.58 19.98 67.83
C ARG A 28 18.96 20.62 67.57
N ASP A 29 19.04 21.94 67.40
CA ASP A 29 20.27 22.70 67.07
C ASP A 29 20.89 22.28 65.71
N ILE A 30 20.05 21.91 64.74
CA ILE A 30 20.44 21.57 63.37
C ILE A 30 19.84 22.65 62.45
N GLU A 31 20.58 23.11 61.45
CA GLU A 31 20.07 24.08 60.47
C GLU A 31 20.29 23.52 59.05
N PHE A 32 19.20 23.29 58.32
CA PHE A 32 19.31 22.91 56.91
C PHE A 32 19.57 24.13 56.05
N SER A 33 20.43 24.00 55.04
CA SER A 33 20.63 25.04 54.04
C SER A 33 19.34 25.26 53.23
N THR A 34 19.23 26.43 52.59
CA THR A 34 18.09 26.74 51.71
C THR A 34 17.97 25.72 50.57
N ASP A 35 19.10 25.32 50.00
CA ASP A 35 19.17 24.35 48.90
C ASP A 35 18.62 22.97 49.32
N VAL A 36 19.03 22.46 50.49
CA VAL A 36 18.52 21.19 51.04
C VAL A 36 17.01 21.27 51.28
N LYS A 37 16.51 22.40 51.80
CA LYS A 37 15.06 22.60 52.00
C LYS A 37 14.30 22.57 50.68
N GLU A 38 14.79 23.25 49.65
CA GLU A 38 14.18 23.25 48.32
C GLU A 38 14.07 21.84 47.74
N GLN A 39 15.14 21.05 47.85
CA GLN A 39 15.15 19.65 47.40
C GLN A 39 14.19 18.75 48.19
N ILE A 40 14.08 18.94 49.52
CA ILE A 40 13.10 18.20 50.35
C ILE A 40 11.66 18.55 49.89
N PHE A 41 11.38 19.82 49.59
CA PHE A 41 10.06 20.23 49.11
C PHE A 41 9.75 19.71 47.71
N GLU A 42 10.72 19.72 46.80
CA GLU A 42 10.57 19.12 45.47
C GLU A 42 10.24 17.63 45.57
N TYR A 43 11.03 16.89 46.34
CA TYR A 43 10.81 15.46 46.62
C TYR A 43 9.42 15.22 47.22
N ALA A 44 9.02 16.00 48.22
CA ALA A 44 7.71 15.84 48.85
C ALA A 44 6.54 16.10 47.88
N ASN A 45 6.65 17.11 47.02
CA ASN A 45 5.59 17.45 46.05
C ASN A 45 5.43 16.39 44.96
N LEU A 46 6.54 15.79 44.49
CA LEU A 46 6.52 14.81 43.40
C LEU A 46 6.18 13.39 43.91
N ILE A 47 6.86 12.93 44.97
CA ILE A 47 6.66 11.59 45.51
C ILE A 47 5.33 11.47 46.27
N GLY A 48 5.00 12.49 47.08
CA GLY A 48 3.71 12.56 47.77
C GLY A 48 3.50 11.54 48.90
N GLU A 49 4.55 10.85 49.36
CA GLU A 49 4.48 9.85 50.43
C GLU A 49 5.06 10.40 51.75
N GLU A 50 4.19 10.59 52.75
CA GLU A 50 4.58 11.15 54.05
C GLU A 50 5.69 10.34 54.74
N GLU A 51 5.66 9.01 54.61
CA GLU A 51 6.67 8.14 55.23
C GLU A 51 8.06 8.33 54.62
N LYS A 52 8.15 8.38 53.29
CA LYS A 52 9.41 8.63 52.58
C LYS A 52 9.97 10.01 52.93
N VAL A 53 9.14 11.05 52.90
CA VAL A 53 9.53 12.43 53.29
C VAL A 53 10.04 12.47 54.74
N ARG A 54 9.32 11.82 55.67
CA ARG A 54 9.74 11.75 57.08
C ARG A 54 11.08 11.04 57.24
N ASN A 55 11.30 9.95 56.51
CA ASN A 55 12.55 9.20 56.57
C ASN A 55 13.71 10.03 56.00
N LEU A 56 13.52 10.69 54.86
CA LEU A 56 14.50 11.59 54.25
C LEU A 56 14.91 12.72 55.23
N VAL A 57 13.93 13.45 55.78
CA VAL A 57 14.19 14.55 56.72
C VAL A 57 14.92 14.05 57.98
N ARG A 58 14.55 12.87 58.50
CA ARG A 58 15.23 12.29 59.67
C ARG A 58 16.69 11.94 59.36
N ASN A 59 16.92 11.22 58.26
CA ASN A 59 18.26 10.78 57.89
C ASN A 59 19.17 11.99 57.56
N LEU A 60 18.63 13.00 56.86
CA LEU A 60 19.34 14.25 56.60
C LEU A 60 19.68 14.99 57.90
N ALA A 61 18.76 15.04 58.87
CA ALA A 61 19.03 15.66 60.17
C ALA A 61 20.18 14.95 60.91
N ASP A 62 20.19 13.61 60.87
CA ASP A 62 21.23 12.80 61.51
C ASP A 62 22.60 13.01 60.83
N ALA A 63 22.65 13.09 59.50
CA ALA A 63 23.88 13.36 58.74
C ALA A 63 24.43 14.79 58.99
N VAL A 64 23.55 15.81 58.95
CA VAL A 64 23.94 17.20 59.26
C VAL A 64 24.44 17.33 60.70
N SER A 65 23.80 16.66 61.65
CA SER A 65 24.25 16.66 63.05
C SER A 65 25.62 16.01 63.24
N GLN A 66 26.02 15.08 62.37
CA GLN A 66 27.33 14.43 62.37
C GLN A 66 28.39 15.21 61.58
N ALA A 67 28.01 16.34 60.96
CA ALA A 67 28.83 17.08 60.01
C ALA A 67 29.31 16.22 58.83
N ASP A 68 28.51 15.23 58.45
CA ASP A 68 28.78 14.32 57.34
C ASP A 68 28.22 14.91 56.04
N GLN A 69 29.07 15.63 55.31
CA GLN A 69 28.66 16.26 54.05
C GLN A 69 28.43 15.23 52.93
N GLU A 70 29.21 14.15 52.92
CA GLU A 70 29.09 13.06 51.93
C GLU A 70 27.74 12.35 52.12
N GLY A 71 27.39 11.99 53.35
CA GLY A 71 26.09 11.38 53.65
C GLY A 71 24.87 12.29 53.37
N VAL A 72 25.02 13.62 53.44
CA VAL A 72 23.95 14.54 53.00
C VAL A 72 23.79 14.50 51.48
N GLU A 73 24.90 14.50 50.73
CA GLU A 73 24.88 14.43 49.27
C GLU A 73 24.31 13.09 48.79
N ASP A 74 24.74 11.97 49.39
CA ASP A 74 24.21 10.62 49.09
C ASP A 74 22.69 10.55 49.30
N LEU A 75 22.17 11.07 50.42
CA LEU A 75 20.72 11.06 50.69
C LEU A 75 19.92 11.95 49.72
N LEU A 76 20.51 13.04 49.24
CA LEU A 76 19.89 13.88 48.22
C LEU A 76 19.96 13.22 46.84
N ASP A 77 21.03 12.50 46.54
CA ASP A 77 21.14 11.68 45.34
C ASP A 77 20.13 10.54 45.33
N ASP A 78 19.95 9.84 46.44
CA ASP A 78 18.89 8.83 46.61
C ASP A 78 17.50 9.45 46.34
N ALA A 79 17.24 10.65 46.89
CA ALA A 79 15.99 11.36 46.66
C ALA A 79 15.81 11.80 45.19
N ARG A 80 16.90 12.21 44.52
CA ARG A 80 16.90 12.52 43.08
C ARG A 80 16.66 11.28 42.23
N MET A 81 17.25 10.13 42.60
CA MET A 81 17.03 8.86 41.94
C MET A 81 15.57 8.42 42.04
N ASP A 82 14.98 8.49 43.24
CA ASP A 82 13.55 8.23 43.47
C ASP A 82 12.65 9.08 42.53
N ILE A 83 13.00 10.35 42.28
CA ILE A 83 12.28 11.24 41.35
C ILE A 83 12.50 10.81 39.89
N GLN A 84 13.73 10.44 39.53
CA GLN A 84 14.07 9.96 38.18
C GLN A 84 13.41 8.62 37.84
N GLU A 85 13.09 7.81 38.84
CA GLU A 85 12.32 6.58 38.68
C GLU A 85 10.83 6.81 38.42
N LEU A 86 10.34 8.05 38.49
CA LEU A 86 8.97 8.38 38.07
C LEU A 86 8.87 8.33 36.54
N LEU A 87 7.71 7.92 36.06
CA LEU A 87 7.39 7.91 34.63
C LEU A 87 7.53 9.32 34.02
N ASP A 88 7.11 10.34 34.75
CA ASP A 88 7.39 11.74 34.43
C ASP A 88 7.93 12.45 35.68
N PRO A 89 9.24 12.75 35.72
CA PRO A 89 9.87 13.43 36.86
C PRO A 89 9.34 14.85 37.14
N THR A 90 8.49 15.40 36.27
CA THR A 90 7.95 16.76 36.39
C THR A 90 6.56 16.83 37.00
N ILE A 91 5.92 15.68 37.29
CA ILE A 91 4.59 15.63 37.87
C ILE A 91 4.43 14.48 38.87
N GLY A 92 3.77 14.77 39.99
CA GLY A 92 3.51 13.82 41.07
C GLY A 92 2.03 13.46 41.23
N LYS A 93 1.76 12.41 42.03
CA LYS A 93 0.39 11.97 42.35
C LYS A 93 -0.43 13.04 43.08
N LEU A 94 0.22 13.97 43.80
CA LEU A 94 -0.46 15.07 44.48
C LEU A 94 -1.07 16.08 43.49
N GLU A 95 -0.32 16.47 42.46
CA GLU A 95 -0.81 17.38 41.41
C GLU A 95 -1.97 16.74 40.64
N LEU A 96 -1.92 15.43 40.40
CA LEU A 96 -3.03 14.68 39.78
C LEU A 96 -4.32 14.74 40.61
N ARG A 97 -4.21 14.55 41.93
CA ARG A 97 -5.35 14.66 42.85
C ARG A 97 -5.90 16.07 42.91
N ASP A 98 -5.01 17.07 42.92
CA ASP A 98 -5.37 18.48 42.91
C ASP A 98 -6.01 18.93 41.59
N TYR A 99 -5.64 18.29 40.48
CA TYR A 99 -6.27 18.47 39.18
C TYR A 99 -7.70 17.94 39.13
N GLY A 100 -8.05 16.97 40.00
CA GLY A 100 -9.40 16.43 40.16
C GLY A 100 -9.52 14.92 39.96
N TYR A 101 -8.43 14.24 39.58
CA TYR A 101 -8.42 12.80 39.37
C TYR A 101 -7.93 12.09 40.64
N THR A 102 -8.86 11.46 41.37
CA THR A 102 -8.55 10.84 42.68
C THR A 102 -8.47 9.32 42.65
N ALA A 103 -8.78 8.69 41.52
CA ALA A 103 -8.62 7.24 41.39
C ALA A 103 -7.11 6.90 41.40
N GLU A 104 -6.74 5.83 42.11
CA GLU A 104 -5.35 5.40 42.26
C GLU A 104 -4.93 4.38 41.19
N ASP A 105 -5.57 4.44 40.02
CA ASP A 105 -5.35 3.54 38.89
C ASP A 105 -4.42 4.14 37.81
N MET A 106 -3.98 5.39 37.97
CA MET A 106 -3.19 6.12 36.98
C MET A 106 -1.87 6.68 37.53
N VAL A 107 -0.83 6.63 36.70
CA VAL A 107 0.43 7.33 36.86
C VAL A 107 0.38 8.61 36.01
N PRO A 108 0.55 9.80 36.60
CA PRO A 108 0.38 11.07 35.88
C PRO A 108 1.51 11.35 34.91
N LEU A 109 1.17 11.99 33.81
CA LEU A 109 2.07 12.40 32.73
C LEU A 109 1.73 13.82 32.25
N ARG A 110 2.75 14.60 31.93
CA ARG A 110 2.62 15.81 31.11
C ARG A 110 2.67 15.45 29.63
N LYS A 111 2.29 16.42 28.79
CA LYS A 111 2.15 16.24 27.34
C LYS A 111 3.42 15.69 26.66
N GLU A 112 4.60 16.16 27.04
CA GLU A 112 5.87 15.71 26.44
C GLU A 112 6.13 14.23 26.74
N ALA A 113 6.11 13.84 28.02
CA ALA A 113 6.27 12.43 28.42
C ALA A 113 5.15 11.55 27.83
N ALA A 114 3.91 12.02 27.81
CA ALA A 114 2.79 11.32 27.18
C ALA A 114 3.04 11.01 25.69
N LEU A 115 3.59 11.97 24.92
CA LEU A 115 3.94 11.75 23.52
C LEU A 115 5.09 10.76 23.35
N ASP A 116 6.09 10.79 24.23
CA ASP A 116 7.23 9.88 24.18
C ASP A 116 6.79 8.44 24.48
N TYR A 117 5.99 8.22 25.53
CA TYR A 117 5.46 6.89 25.84
C TYR A 117 4.46 6.39 24.79
N HIS A 118 3.67 7.28 24.18
CA HIS A 118 2.80 6.95 23.06
C HIS A 118 3.60 6.43 21.85
N ARG A 119 4.71 7.11 21.50
CA ARG A 119 5.64 6.65 20.45
C ARG A 119 6.25 5.28 20.74
N MET A 120 6.38 4.91 22.00
CA MET A 120 6.86 3.60 22.45
C MET A 120 5.74 2.55 22.55
N GLY A 121 4.52 2.86 22.10
CA GLY A 121 3.40 1.91 22.11
C GLY A 121 2.63 1.83 23.43
N SER A 122 2.86 2.74 24.39
CA SER A 122 2.13 2.71 25.66
C SER A 122 0.71 3.31 25.52
N LYS A 123 -0.27 2.69 26.19
CA LYS A 123 -1.63 3.23 26.25
C LYS A 123 -1.69 4.49 27.12
N ILE A 124 -1.96 5.63 26.49
CA ILE A 124 -2.09 6.94 27.14
C ILE A 124 -3.54 7.39 27.16
N TYR A 125 -3.97 7.98 28.27
CA TYR A 125 -5.33 8.47 28.47
C TYR A 125 -5.34 9.96 28.77
N CYS A 126 -6.23 10.71 28.12
CA CYS A 126 -6.51 12.10 28.47
C CYS A 126 -7.33 12.14 29.77
N LEU A 127 -6.89 12.93 30.76
CA LEU A 127 -7.57 13.05 32.05
C LEU A 127 -8.31 14.39 32.15
N GLY A 128 -9.57 14.31 32.59
CA GLY A 128 -10.43 15.46 32.89
C GLY A 128 -10.22 15.97 34.32
N SER A 129 -10.40 17.27 34.52
CA SER A 129 -10.36 17.90 35.86
C SER A 129 -11.59 17.61 36.71
N ASP A 130 -12.61 17.00 36.12
CA ASP A 130 -13.79 16.45 36.81
C ASP A 130 -13.55 15.02 37.33
N GLY A 131 -12.35 14.49 37.18
CA GLY A 131 -11.99 13.11 37.53
C GLY A 131 -12.41 12.08 36.49
N SER A 132 -12.79 12.51 35.27
CA SER A 132 -13.08 11.60 34.17
C SER A 132 -11.80 11.07 33.51
N LYS A 133 -11.89 9.81 33.05
CA LYS A 133 -10.90 9.14 32.19
C LYS A 133 -11.46 9.12 30.77
N GLY A 134 -10.71 9.66 29.80
CA GLY A 134 -11.02 9.54 28.38
C GLY A 134 -10.76 8.13 27.84
N GLU A 135 -11.02 7.93 26.55
CA GLU A 135 -10.59 6.70 25.85
C GLU A 135 -9.07 6.69 25.62
N TYR A 136 -8.55 5.58 25.10
CA TYR A 136 -7.16 5.49 24.63
C TYR A 136 -6.91 6.61 23.59
N ALA A 137 -5.94 7.48 23.87
CA ALA A 137 -5.71 8.70 23.11
C ALA A 137 -4.81 8.44 21.90
N SER A 138 -5.19 8.96 20.73
CA SER A 138 -4.28 9.06 19.59
C SER A 138 -3.27 10.19 19.78
N LYS A 139 -2.23 10.22 18.94
CA LYS A 139 -1.23 11.31 18.90
C LYS A 139 -1.89 12.68 18.77
N GLU A 140 -2.89 12.82 17.91
CA GLU A 140 -3.62 14.07 17.66
C GLU A 140 -4.44 14.48 18.89
N MET A 141 -5.05 13.51 19.58
CA MET A 141 -5.78 13.75 20.83
C MET A 141 -4.84 14.25 21.93
N ILE A 142 -3.65 13.65 22.05
CA ILE A 142 -2.62 14.09 23.02
C ILE A 142 -2.15 15.51 22.72
N GLN A 143 -1.94 15.83 21.44
CA GLN A 143 -1.53 17.17 21.03
C GLN A 143 -2.62 18.23 21.31
N ALA A 144 -3.88 17.89 21.03
CA ALA A 144 -5.01 18.80 21.18
C ALA A 144 -5.49 19.00 22.64
N HIS A 145 -5.25 18.04 23.53
CA HIS A 145 -5.68 18.12 24.93
C HIS A 145 -4.76 19.02 25.76
N ASP A 146 -5.32 19.95 26.52
CA ASP A 146 -4.56 20.90 27.36
C ASP A 146 -4.44 20.46 28.85
N GLY A 147 -4.98 19.29 29.18
CA GLY A 147 -4.98 18.74 30.54
C GLY A 147 -3.81 17.82 30.87
N LEU A 148 -3.97 17.08 31.97
CA LEU A 148 -3.05 16.01 32.34
C LEU A 148 -3.36 14.71 31.59
N PHE A 149 -2.35 13.85 31.53
CA PHE A 149 -2.44 12.52 30.95
C PHE A 149 -2.15 11.46 32.00
N GLY A 150 -2.57 10.23 31.74
CA GLY A 150 -2.32 9.10 32.61
C GLY A 150 -1.95 7.85 31.84
N MET A 151 -1.09 7.04 32.43
CA MET A 151 -0.86 5.65 32.07
C MET A 151 -1.35 4.75 33.19
N GLU A 152 -1.97 3.61 32.86
CA GLU A 152 -2.50 2.71 33.87
C GLU A 152 -1.39 2.15 34.77
N LEU A 153 -1.65 2.14 36.07
CA LEU A 153 -0.67 1.72 37.08
C LEU A 153 -0.19 0.28 36.85
N GLN A 154 -1.08 -0.61 36.42
CA GLN A 154 -0.72 -2.00 36.10
C GLN A 154 0.25 -2.10 34.92
N MET A 155 0.09 -1.26 33.89
CA MET A 155 1.04 -1.19 32.79
C MET A 155 2.40 -0.70 33.28
N TRP A 156 2.40 0.30 34.17
CA TRP A 156 3.62 0.81 34.77
C TRP A 156 4.35 -0.22 35.64
N GLU A 157 3.62 -0.96 36.47
CA GLU A 157 4.19 -2.05 37.28
C GLU A 157 4.83 -3.12 36.38
N ARG A 158 4.19 -3.49 35.27
CA ARG A 158 4.78 -4.39 34.26
C ARG A 158 6.07 -3.83 33.65
N ILE A 159 6.10 -2.54 33.32
CA ILE A 159 7.30 -1.87 32.77
C ILE A 159 8.44 -1.87 33.80
N LYS A 160 8.14 -1.65 35.08
CA LYS A 160 9.12 -1.71 36.17
C LYS A 160 9.65 -3.13 36.38
N ASP A 161 8.77 -4.12 36.46
CA ASP A 161 9.14 -5.51 36.74
C ASP A 161 9.95 -6.12 35.58
N ASN A 162 9.59 -5.81 34.32
CA ASN A 162 10.37 -6.24 33.14
C ASN A 162 11.76 -5.58 33.04
N ASN A 163 11.99 -4.45 33.71
CA ASN A 163 13.31 -3.83 33.83
C ASN A 163 14.16 -4.45 34.95
N LEU A 164 13.56 -5.23 35.85
CA LEU A 164 14.21 -5.74 37.08
C LEU A 164 14.49 -7.25 37.08
N ASP A 165 13.84 -8.04 36.23
CA ASP A 165 14.07 -9.49 36.16
C ASP A 165 14.53 -9.94 34.76
N TYR A 166 15.57 -10.79 34.76
CA TYR A 166 16.18 -11.51 33.62
C TYR A 166 17.31 -10.82 32.85
N ALA A 167 18.25 -10.20 33.57
CA ALA A 167 19.64 -10.59 33.32
C ALA A 167 19.83 -12.01 33.88
N GLU A 168 20.34 -12.93 33.06
CA GLU A 168 20.73 -14.29 33.45
C GLU A 168 19.58 -15.30 33.66
N GLU A 169 19.13 -15.91 32.57
CA GLU A 169 19.30 -17.35 32.30
C GLU A 169 18.30 -17.77 31.21
N ASN A 170 18.79 -17.90 29.98
CA ASN A 170 18.19 -18.71 28.90
C ASN A 170 17.18 -18.07 27.91
N LEU A 171 17.31 -16.79 27.56
CA LEU A 171 16.56 -16.15 26.46
C LEU A 171 17.43 -15.62 25.31
N GLY A 172 18.66 -16.13 25.19
CA GLY A 172 19.49 -15.98 23.97
C GLY A 172 19.17 -17.02 22.89
N ALA A 173 18.11 -17.81 23.05
CA ALA A 173 17.77 -18.91 22.16
C ALA A 173 16.60 -18.49 21.27
N PHE A 174 16.93 -18.03 20.06
CA PHE A 174 16.01 -17.92 18.91
C PHE A 174 14.83 -16.94 19.06
N GLN A 175 15.10 -15.65 19.26
CA GLN A 175 14.14 -14.67 18.71
C GLN A 175 14.34 -14.66 17.20
N GLU A 176 13.29 -15.04 16.46
CA GLU A 176 13.28 -14.90 15.01
C GLU A 176 13.58 -13.44 14.66
N PRO A 177 14.36 -13.18 13.60
CA PRO A 177 14.69 -11.82 13.23
C PRO A 177 13.39 -11.06 12.95
N MET A 178 13.28 -9.85 13.53
CA MET A 178 12.08 -9.02 13.47
C MET A 178 12.22 -8.01 12.34
N SER A 179 11.17 -7.86 11.54
CA SER A 179 11.02 -6.81 10.52
C SER A 179 10.17 -5.68 11.06
N VAL A 180 10.57 -4.45 10.74
CA VAL A 180 9.77 -3.25 10.98
C VAL A 180 8.70 -3.13 9.90
N ILE A 181 7.48 -2.82 10.29
CA ILE A 181 6.32 -2.61 9.41
C ILE A 181 5.61 -1.30 9.79
N GLU A 182 5.01 -0.65 8.80
CA GLU A 182 4.23 0.58 9.00
C GLU A 182 2.86 0.27 9.63
N GLN A 183 2.23 1.27 10.24
CA GLN A 183 0.92 1.15 10.89
C GLN A 183 -0.17 0.57 9.97
N GLU A 184 -0.21 0.97 8.70
CA GLU A 184 -1.22 0.48 7.73
C GLU A 184 -1.02 -1.02 7.42
N GLU A 185 0.22 -1.44 7.22
CA GLU A 185 0.58 -2.85 6.99
C GLU A 185 0.30 -3.68 8.25
N ALA A 186 0.63 -3.14 9.43
CA ALA A 186 0.31 -3.76 10.72
C ALA A 186 -1.20 -3.99 10.90
N LEU A 187 -2.06 -3.00 10.55
CA LEU A 187 -3.52 -3.17 10.59
C LEU A 187 -4.00 -4.26 9.65
N LYS A 188 -3.52 -4.25 8.39
CA LYS A 188 -3.87 -5.25 7.38
C LYS A 188 -3.52 -6.67 7.84
N LEU A 189 -2.30 -6.85 8.35
CA LEU A 189 -1.80 -8.15 8.80
C LEU A 189 -2.47 -8.60 10.10
N TYR A 190 -2.71 -7.68 11.05
CA TYR A 190 -3.47 -7.97 12.26
C TYR A 190 -4.91 -8.44 11.93
N ASP A 191 -5.58 -7.76 11.01
CA ASP A 191 -6.93 -8.16 10.56
C ASP A 191 -6.94 -9.53 9.86
N ALA A 192 -5.81 -9.94 9.27
CA ALA A 192 -5.58 -11.28 8.71
C ALA A 192 -5.22 -12.36 9.75
N GLY A 193 -5.03 -11.97 11.02
CA GLY A 193 -4.68 -12.87 12.13
C GLY A 193 -3.18 -13.04 12.35
N ALA A 194 -2.36 -12.06 11.94
CA ALA A 194 -0.93 -12.04 12.25
C ALA A 194 -0.67 -11.54 13.68
N ASP A 195 0.39 -12.06 14.31
CA ASP A 195 0.91 -11.54 15.56
C ASP A 195 1.78 -10.30 15.29
N ILE A 196 1.28 -9.13 15.69
CA ILE A 196 1.97 -7.85 15.55
C ILE A 196 2.57 -7.44 16.89
N TYR A 197 3.76 -6.87 16.90
CA TYR A 197 4.48 -6.48 18.11
C TYR A 197 4.85 -5.00 18.12
N LEU A 198 4.90 -4.42 19.31
CA LEU A 198 5.38 -3.06 19.55
C LEU A 198 6.90 -3.01 19.49
N ILE A 199 7.45 -1.94 18.90
CA ILE A 199 8.88 -1.63 18.95
C ILE A 199 9.17 -1.01 20.31
N THR A 200 9.80 -1.78 21.20
CA THR A 200 10.11 -1.34 22.56
C THR A 200 11.53 -1.75 22.95
N ASN A 201 12.09 -1.08 23.96
CA ASN A 201 13.39 -1.43 24.53
C ASN A 201 13.29 -2.55 25.58
N PHE A 202 12.13 -3.21 25.70
CA PHE A 202 11.95 -4.29 26.67
C PHE A 202 12.69 -5.56 26.23
N SER A 203 13.10 -6.37 27.21
CA SER A 203 13.80 -7.63 26.98
C SER A 203 12.96 -8.68 26.24
N SER A 204 11.63 -8.54 26.27
CA SER A 204 10.68 -9.43 25.59
C SER A 204 9.77 -8.63 24.65
N PRO A 205 9.51 -9.13 23.42
CA PRO A 205 8.55 -8.53 22.51
C PRO A 205 7.16 -8.44 23.13
N MET A 206 6.52 -7.28 23.06
CA MET A 206 5.13 -7.10 23.47
C MET A 206 4.23 -7.15 22.23
N TYR A 207 3.34 -8.14 22.18
CA TYR A 207 2.38 -8.27 21.08
C TYR A 207 1.15 -7.38 21.32
N VAL A 208 0.56 -6.94 20.22
CA VAL A 208 -0.66 -6.16 20.17
C VAL A 208 -1.84 -7.07 20.46
N THR A 209 -2.69 -6.69 21.41
CA THR A 209 -3.84 -7.49 21.83
C THR A 209 -5.16 -7.00 21.24
N GLU A 210 -5.24 -5.71 20.95
CA GLU A 210 -6.44 -5.05 20.47
C GLU A 210 -6.14 -4.27 19.19
N ARG A 211 -7.02 -4.36 18.19
CA ARG A 211 -6.91 -3.57 16.95
C ARG A 211 -6.72 -2.07 17.20
N MET A 212 -7.38 -1.53 18.24
CA MET A 212 -7.30 -0.11 18.61
C MET A 212 -5.90 0.30 19.09
N GLU A 213 -5.06 -0.64 19.58
CA GLU A 213 -3.65 -0.40 19.88
C GLU A 213 -2.83 -0.07 18.64
N ILE A 214 -3.26 -0.57 17.47
CA ILE A 214 -2.66 -0.23 16.19
C ILE A 214 -3.22 1.10 15.69
N GLU A 215 -4.54 1.23 15.62
CA GLU A 215 -5.20 2.43 15.06
C GLU A 215 -4.82 3.74 15.74
N ARG A 216 -4.67 3.72 17.07
CA ARG A 216 -4.36 4.93 17.87
C ARG A 216 -2.92 4.94 18.38
N GLY A 217 -2.12 3.93 18.04
CA GLY A 217 -0.76 3.73 18.55
C GLY A 217 0.34 4.44 17.74
N PRO A 218 1.58 3.94 17.84
CA PRO A 218 2.73 4.47 17.11
C PRO A 218 2.64 4.27 15.60
N GLU A 219 3.56 4.91 14.88
CA GLU A 219 3.65 4.86 13.41
C GLU A 219 4.23 3.52 12.90
N HIS A 220 5.06 2.86 13.71
CA HIS A 220 5.79 1.65 13.31
C HIS A 220 5.61 0.53 14.33
N TYR A 221 5.54 -0.70 13.81
CA TYR A 221 5.43 -1.94 14.54
C TYR A 221 6.50 -2.91 14.05
N GLN A 222 6.57 -4.09 14.67
CA GLN A 222 7.45 -5.15 14.22
C GLN A 222 6.74 -6.50 14.23
N MET A 223 7.20 -7.42 13.41
CA MET A 223 6.77 -8.83 13.42
C MET A 223 7.91 -9.74 12.98
N SER A 224 7.76 -11.04 13.16
CA SER A 224 8.78 -12.00 12.69
C SER A 224 8.94 -11.92 11.17
N MET A 225 10.18 -11.94 10.67
CA MET A 225 10.51 -12.05 9.25
C MET A 225 9.82 -13.25 8.60
N THR A 226 9.85 -14.40 9.26
CA THR A 226 9.28 -15.66 8.74
C THR A 226 7.76 -15.54 8.57
N GLU A 227 7.09 -14.89 9.52
CA GLU A 227 5.65 -14.64 9.43
C GLU A 227 5.32 -13.61 8.35
N LEU A 228 6.14 -12.57 8.21
CA LEU A 228 5.94 -11.54 7.19
C LEU A 228 6.07 -12.16 5.79
N GLU A 229 7.10 -12.97 5.56
CA GLU A 229 7.30 -13.74 4.32
C GLU A 229 6.14 -14.69 4.05
N ARG A 230 5.66 -15.39 5.09
CA ARG A 230 4.48 -16.27 4.99
C ARG A 230 3.25 -15.50 4.53
N PHE A 231 2.95 -14.36 5.14
CA PHE A 231 1.80 -13.54 4.75
C PHE A 231 1.95 -12.93 3.35
N ARG A 232 3.16 -12.55 2.94
CA ARG A 232 3.44 -12.10 1.56
C ARG A 232 3.21 -13.22 0.55
N SER A 233 3.69 -14.42 0.85
CA SER A 233 3.47 -15.62 0.02
C SER A 233 1.99 -16.00 -0.06
N LEU A 234 1.26 -15.83 1.05
CA LEU A 234 -0.16 -16.11 1.11
C LEU A 234 -1.01 -15.09 0.36
N GLU A 235 -0.70 -13.81 0.51
CA GLU A 235 -1.31 -12.73 -0.26
C GLU A 235 -1.10 -12.96 -1.75
N TRP A 236 0.07 -13.48 -2.10
CA TRP A 236 0.35 -13.94 -3.44
C TRP A 236 -0.56 -15.09 -3.89
N GLU A 237 -0.57 -16.21 -3.16
CA GLU A 237 -1.38 -17.37 -3.56
C GLU A 237 -2.87 -17.01 -3.66
N MET A 238 -3.34 -16.08 -2.82
CA MET A 238 -4.70 -15.54 -2.89
C MET A 238 -5.05 -14.94 -4.25
N GLN A 239 -4.11 -14.29 -4.95
CA GLN A 239 -4.38 -13.69 -6.27
C GLN A 239 -4.77 -14.73 -7.32
N LYS A 240 -4.30 -15.96 -7.16
CA LYS A 240 -4.69 -17.09 -8.02
C LYS A 240 -6.14 -17.50 -7.84
N TYR A 241 -6.78 -17.10 -6.74
CA TYR A 241 -8.12 -17.53 -6.35
C TYR A 241 -9.04 -16.33 -6.10
N PRO A 242 -9.70 -15.77 -7.13
CA PRO A 242 -10.63 -14.65 -6.98
C PRO A 242 -11.82 -14.94 -6.07
N GLN A 243 -12.08 -16.21 -5.76
CA GLN A 243 -13.11 -16.62 -4.81
C GLN A 243 -12.72 -16.28 -3.36
N ILE A 244 -11.44 -16.03 -3.08
CA ILE A 244 -10.93 -15.61 -1.77
C ILE A 244 -10.92 -14.08 -1.72
N GLN A 245 -11.65 -13.50 -0.77
CA GLN A 245 -11.92 -12.05 -0.76
C GLN A 245 -11.08 -11.29 0.27
N SER A 246 -10.29 -11.98 1.09
CA SER A 246 -9.49 -11.35 2.13
C SER A 246 -8.27 -12.18 2.49
N LEU A 247 -7.21 -11.51 2.92
CA LEU A 247 -6.00 -12.18 3.42
C LEU A 247 -6.30 -13.07 4.65
N LYS A 248 -7.29 -12.69 5.46
CA LYS A 248 -7.81 -13.52 6.57
C LYS A 248 -8.36 -14.86 6.08
N GLU A 249 -9.11 -14.83 5.00
CA GLU A 249 -9.68 -16.02 4.38
C GLU A 249 -8.61 -16.86 3.68
N ALA A 250 -7.66 -16.22 2.99
CA ALA A 250 -6.49 -16.90 2.45
C ALA A 250 -5.73 -17.63 3.57
N ASN A 251 -5.50 -16.97 4.72
CA ASN A 251 -4.77 -17.54 5.84
C ASN A 251 -5.44 -18.80 6.41
N LEU A 252 -6.78 -18.85 6.34
CA LEU A 252 -7.56 -20.03 6.70
C LEU A 252 -7.50 -21.13 5.63
N LEU A 253 -7.63 -20.79 4.34
CA LEU A 253 -7.86 -21.77 3.27
C LEU A 253 -6.59 -22.27 2.60
N LEU A 254 -5.58 -21.42 2.47
CA LEU A 254 -4.30 -21.71 1.81
C LEU A 254 -3.15 -21.85 2.82
N GLY A 255 -3.33 -21.31 4.03
CA GLY A 255 -2.32 -21.38 5.08
C GLY A 255 -2.02 -22.81 5.54
N THR A 256 -0.81 -23.02 6.06
CA THR A 256 -0.32 -24.32 6.55
C THR A 256 -0.58 -24.53 8.05
N ARG A 257 -1.17 -23.54 8.73
CA ARG A 257 -1.47 -23.60 10.17
C ARG A 257 -2.80 -24.30 10.42
N ARG A 258 -2.84 -25.08 11.50
CA ARG A 258 -4.06 -25.74 11.99
C ARG A 258 -5.05 -24.70 12.49
N THR A 259 -6.07 -24.40 11.70
CA THR A 259 -7.04 -23.33 11.96
C THR A 259 -8.46 -23.77 11.62
N PHE A 260 -9.45 -23.08 12.16
CA PHE A 260 -10.84 -23.22 11.76
C PHE A 260 -11.45 -21.86 11.47
N GLY A 261 -12.43 -21.85 10.57
CA GLY A 261 -13.21 -20.68 10.21
C GLY A 261 -14.69 -20.93 10.37
N ILE A 262 -15.43 -19.87 10.69
CA ILE A 262 -16.89 -19.90 10.76
C ILE A 262 -17.42 -19.01 9.65
N TYR A 263 -18.25 -19.60 8.79
CA TYR A 263 -18.97 -18.93 7.73
C TYR A 263 -20.45 -18.84 8.10
N GLN A 264 -21.01 -17.64 8.00
CA GLN A 264 -22.43 -17.38 8.22
C GLN A 264 -23.03 -16.76 6.98
N ILE A 265 -24.32 -16.99 6.76
CA ILE A 265 -25.03 -16.45 5.60
C ILE A 265 -24.95 -14.92 5.62
N ARG A 266 -24.68 -14.33 4.46
CA ARG A 266 -24.67 -12.89 4.26
C ARG A 266 -26.10 -12.37 4.25
N ASP A 267 -26.28 -11.25 4.91
CA ASP A 267 -27.48 -10.42 4.76
C ASP A 267 -27.60 -10.03 3.27
N ASP A 268 -28.82 -10.01 2.74
CA ASP A 268 -29.14 -9.69 1.35
C ASP A 268 -28.58 -10.68 0.30
N SER A 269 -28.29 -11.92 0.68
CA SER A 269 -27.89 -12.98 -0.26
C SER A 269 -29.04 -13.95 -0.58
N PRO A 270 -28.99 -14.64 -1.75
CA PRO A 270 -29.85 -15.79 -2.01
C PRO A 270 -29.88 -16.85 -0.91
N GLY A 271 -28.83 -16.90 -0.08
CA GLY A 271 -28.71 -17.76 1.10
C GLY A 271 -29.85 -17.61 2.11
N GLU A 272 -30.49 -16.45 2.20
CA GLU A 272 -31.63 -16.24 3.10
C GLU A 272 -32.79 -17.22 2.84
N ASN A 273 -32.93 -17.72 1.60
CA ASN A 273 -33.98 -18.67 1.24
C ASN A 273 -33.82 -20.05 1.91
N TYR A 274 -32.61 -20.38 2.37
CA TYR A 274 -32.30 -21.63 3.08
C TYR A 274 -31.65 -21.40 4.45
N ALA A 275 -31.69 -20.18 4.97
CA ALA A 275 -31.28 -19.90 6.34
C ALA A 275 -32.10 -20.74 7.35
N PHE A 276 -31.40 -21.35 8.29
CA PHE A 276 -31.95 -22.27 9.29
C PHE A 276 -32.64 -23.53 8.72
N MET A 277 -32.43 -23.83 7.43
CA MET A 277 -32.95 -25.05 6.81
C MET A 277 -31.91 -26.16 6.84
N ASN A 278 -32.35 -27.38 7.12
CA ASN A 278 -31.50 -28.57 7.16
C ASN A 278 -31.17 -29.09 5.75
N MET A 279 -30.20 -30.00 5.64
CA MET A 279 -29.75 -30.53 4.34
C MET A 279 -30.88 -31.21 3.56
N SER A 280 -31.74 -31.96 4.24
CA SER A 280 -32.92 -32.60 3.63
C SER A 280 -33.87 -31.60 2.95
N PHE A 281 -34.05 -30.41 3.54
CA PHE A 281 -34.87 -29.35 2.95
C PHE A 281 -34.19 -28.74 1.72
N ILE A 282 -32.89 -28.46 1.82
CA ILE A 282 -32.09 -27.87 0.73
C ILE A 282 -32.14 -28.78 -0.51
N GLU A 283 -31.87 -30.07 -0.34
CA GLU A 283 -31.88 -31.06 -1.41
C GLU A 283 -33.28 -31.24 -2.03
N SER A 284 -34.32 -31.34 -1.21
CA SER A 284 -35.69 -31.58 -1.70
C SER A 284 -36.29 -30.41 -2.48
N HIS A 285 -35.76 -29.20 -2.29
CA HIS A 285 -36.16 -28.00 -3.02
C HIS A 285 -35.20 -27.67 -4.18
N GLY A 286 -34.20 -28.53 -4.44
CA GLY A 286 -33.22 -28.34 -5.51
C GLY A 286 -32.35 -27.11 -5.31
N MET A 287 -32.14 -26.68 -4.07
CA MET A 287 -31.25 -25.59 -3.72
C MET A 287 -29.81 -26.10 -3.61
N GLN A 288 -28.84 -25.21 -3.78
CA GLN A 288 -27.42 -25.51 -3.62
C GLN A 288 -26.79 -24.49 -2.68
N ILE A 289 -26.02 -24.99 -1.72
CA ILE A 289 -25.22 -24.17 -0.83
C ILE A 289 -24.03 -23.64 -1.62
N LYS A 290 -23.90 -22.32 -1.68
CA LYS A 290 -22.88 -21.61 -2.45
C LYS A 290 -22.02 -20.77 -1.53
N LYS A 291 -20.71 -20.74 -1.74
CA LYS A 291 -19.78 -19.95 -0.91
C LYS A 291 -20.11 -18.46 -0.97
N GLU A 292 -20.57 -17.97 -2.12
CA GLU A 292 -20.89 -16.57 -2.36
C GLU A 292 -22.03 -16.04 -1.48
N ASP A 293 -22.88 -16.95 -0.97
CA ASP A 293 -23.97 -16.63 -0.05
C ASP A 293 -23.48 -16.46 1.40
N TYR A 294 -22.20 -16.73 1.68
CA TYR A 294 -21.62 -16.71 3.02
C TYR A 294 -20.53 -15.65 3.19
N LYS A 295 -20.32 -15.22 4.44
CA LYS A 295 -19.21 -14.38 4.88
C LYS A 295 -18.44 -15.11 5.98
N LEU A 296 -17.10 -15.03 5.92
CA LEU A 296 -16.23 -15.47 6.99
C LEU A 296 -16.37 -14.51 8.18
N VAL A 297 -16.85 -14.99 9.32
CA VAL A 297 -17.08 -14.16 10.52
C VAL A 297 -16.02 -14.35 11.60
N TYR A 298 -15.27 -15.45 11.56
CA TYR A 298 -14.27 -15.78 12.57
C TYR A 298 -13.23 -16.74 12.03
N VAL A 299 -11.98 -16.60 12.48
CA VAL A 299 -10.89 -17.55 12.29
C VAL A 299 -10.22 -17.77 13.64
N GLY A 300 -9.93 -19.01 13.99
CA GLY A 300 -9.19 -19.35 15.22
C GLY A 300 -8.30 -20.56 15.04
N GLU A 301 -7.41 -20.78 16.00
CA GLU A 301 -6.49 -21.92 15.99
C GLU A 301 -7.17 -23.22 16.42
N LEU A 302 -6.81 -24.32 15.76
CA LEU A 302 -7.21 -25.67 16.15
C LEU A 302 -6.17 -26.25 17.12
N SER A 303 -6.41 -26.06 18.42
CA SER A 303 -5.55 -26.63 19.46
C SER A 303 -5.83 -28.11 19.70
N GLY A 304 -4.79 -28.94 19.70
CA GLY A 304 -4.89 -30.35 20.10
C GLY A 304 -5.84 -31.18 19.23
N ASN A 305 -6.82 -31.82 19.87
CA ASN A 305 -7.82 -32.71 19.28
C ASN A 305 -9.23 -32.09 19.27
N MET A 306 -9.33 -30.76 19.22
CA MET A 306 -10.60 -30.03 19.15
C MET A 306 -11.48 -30.57 18.02
N SER A 307 -12.72 -30.92 18.36
CA SER A 307 -13.73 -31.47 17.45
C SER A 307 -14.73 -30.40 17.00
N LEU A 308 -15.56 -30.72 16.00
CA LEU A 308 -16.66 -29.85 15.58
C LEU A 308 -17.66 -29.58 16.71
N ASP A 309 -17.89 -30.58 17.58
CA ASP A 309 -18.75 -30.43 18.75
C ASP A 309 -18.15 -29.45 19.78
N ASP A 310 -16.82 -29.49 20.00
CA ASP A 310 -16.14 -28.55 20.90
C ASP A 310 -16.22 -27.12 20.37
N ILE A 311 -16.10 -26.93 19.06
CA ILE A 311 -16.29 -25.62 18.41
C ILE A 311 -17.74 -25.18 18.61
N PHE A 312 -18.71 -26.05 18.35
CA PHE A 312 -20.12 -25.73 18.52
C PHE A 312 -20.47 -25.33 19.95
N GLU A 313 -19.94 -26.05 20.95
CA GLU A 313 -20.11 -25.73 22.37
C GLU A 313 -19.49 -24.37 22.71
N ARG A 314 -18.24 -24.13 22.29
CA ARG A 314 -17.53 -22.88 22.55
C ARG A 314 -18.29 -21.66 22.03
N PHE A 315 -18.79 -21.69 20.79
CA PHE A 315 -19.47 -20.51 20.22
C PHE A 315 -20.93 -20.34 20.68
N ASN A 316 -21.47 -21.31 21.42
CA ASN A 316 -22.81 -21.24 22.01
C ASN A 316 -22.83 -21.01 23.53
N ILE A 317 -21.80 -21.44 24.26
CA ILE A 317 -21.70 -21.34 25.73
C ILE A 317 -20.58 -20.37 26.11
N ASP A 318 -19.35 -20.65 25.70
CA ASP A 318 -18.12 -19.94 26.10
C ASP A 318 -17.58 -19.07 24.96
N ARG A 319 -18.43 -18.14 24.50
CA ARG A 319 -18.19 -17.33 23.30
C ARG A 319 -16.90 -16.48 23.45
N PRO A 320 -15.99 -16.50 22.46
CA PRO A 320 -14.83 -15.61 22.44
C PRO A 320 -15.22 -14.12 22.47
N GLU A 321 -14.46 -13.28 23.18
CA GLU A 321 -14.75 -11.84 23.32
C GLU A 321 -14.67 -11.07 22.01
N ASP A 322 -13.89 -11.56 21.05
CA ASP A 322 -13.68 -11.00 19.72
C ASP A 322 -14.68 -11.53 18.67
N PHE A 323 -15.50 -12.55 19.00
CA PHE A 323 -16.51 -13.08 18.08
C PHE A 323 -17.65 -12.08 17.87
N ARG A 324 -17.91 -11.72 16.61
CA ARG A 324 -18.98 -10.77 16.22
C ARG A 324 -20.14 -11.42 15.46
N GLY A 325 -20.07 -12.72 15.19
CA GLY A 325 -21.16 -13.49 14.57
C GLY A 325 -22.29 -13.82 15.54
N HIS A 326 -23.36 -14.44 15.00
CA HIS A 326 -24.40 -15.02 15.84
C HIS A 326 -24.00 -16.40 16.36
N SER A 327 -24.77 -16.93 17.32
CA SER A 327 -24.60 -18.30 17.82
C SER A 327 -24.60 -19.31 16.68
N LEU A 328 -23.70 -20.30 16.78
CA LEU A 328 -23.63 -21.38 15.79
C LEU A 328 -24.96 -22.13 15.74
N SER A 329 -25.51 -22.23 14.54
CA SER A 329 -26.87 -22.71 14.29
C SER A 329 -26.98 -23.41 12.94
N VAL A 330 -28.14 -24.04 12.69
CA VAL A 330 -28.43 -24.67 11.39
C VAL A 330 -28.22 -23.65 10.29
N SER A 331 -27.61 -24.08 9.19
CA SER A 331 -27.17 -23.27 8.04
C SER A 331 -25.77 -22.64 8.13
N ASP A 332 -25.15 -22.60 9.31
CA ASP A 332 -23.76 -22.16 9.44
C ASP A 332 -22.79 -23.23 8.92
N ILE A 333 -21.59 -22.79 8.51
CA ILE A 333 -20.55 -23.67 8.00
C ILE A 333 -19.27 -23.48 8.81
N VAL A 334 -18.74 -24.58 9.32
CA VAL A 334 -17.43 -24.63 9.97
C VAL A 334 -16.43 -25.20 8.98
N VAL A 335 -15.42 -24.41 8.62
CA VAL A 335 -14.30 -24.85 7.80
C VAL A 335 -13.15 -25.23 8.72
N LEU A 336 -12.59 -26.42 8.53
CA LEU A 336 -11.41 -26.90 9.25
C LEU A 336 -10.24 -26.95 8.27
N ASN A 337 -9.09 -26.42 8.69
CA ASN A 337 -7.81 -26.61 8.03
C ASN A 337 -6.86 -27.30 9.02
N ASP A 338 -6.47 -28.54 8.72
CA ASP A 338 -5.54 -29.30 9.56
C ASP A 338 -4.05 -29.11 9.17
N GLY A 339 -3.77 -28.17 8.28
CA GLY A 339 -2.45 -27.84 7.71
C GLY A 339 -2.17 -28.53 6.38
N GLU A 340 -2.90 -29.60 6.06
CA GLU A 340 -2.76 -30.34 4.78
C GLU A 340 -4.06 -30.38 3.99
N LYS A 341 -5.20 -30.46 4.70
CA LYS A 341 -6.53 -30.62 4.13
C LYS A 341 -7.48 -29.59 4.72
N VAL A 342 -8.24 -28.98 3.82
CA VAL A 342 -9.35 -28.11 4.18
C VAL A 342 -10.68 -28.81 3.92
N THR A 343 -11.56 -28.83 4.92
CA THR A 343 -12.91 -29.41 4.81
C THR A 343 -13.97 -28.44 5.32
N ALA A 344 -15.10 -28.37 4.62
CA ALA A 344 -16.25 -27.56 5.02
C ALA A 344 -17.34 -28.47 5.62
N HIS A 345 -17.89 -28.05 6.77
CA HIS A 345 -18.89 -28.80 7.52
C HIS A 345 -20.12 -27.93 7.79
N PHE A 346 -21.24 -28.28 7.17
CA PHE A 346 -22.53 -27.66 7.38
C PHE A 346 -23.15 -28.12 8.70
N VAL A 347 -23.65 -27.17 9.50
CA VAL A 347 -24.40 -27.47 10.72
C VAL A 347 -25.80 -27.96 10.33
N ASP A 348 -26.01 -29.27 10.42
CA ASP A 348 -27.28 -29.93 10.13
C ASP A 348 -27.99 -30.34 11.43
N SER A 349 -28.74 -29.42 12.00
CA SER A 349 -29.49 -29.60 13.26
C SER A 349 -28.61 -29.88 14.48
N ILE A 350 -28.30 -31.16 14.74
CA ILE A 350 -27.48 -31.63 15.88
C ILE A 350 -26.21 -32.37 15.41
N SER A 351 -25.94 -32.35 14.11
CA SER A 351 -24.82 -33.03 13.48
C SER A 351 -24.17 -32.14 12.43
N PHE A 352 -23.06 -32.61 11.87
CA PHE A 352 -22.32 -31.92 10.82
C PHE A 352 -22.30 -32.74 9.54
N GLU A 353 -22.60 -32.10 8.43
CA GLU A 353 -22.53 -32.71 7.10
C GLU A 353 -21.39 -32.08 6.31
N GLN A 354 -20.49 -32.90 5.75
CA GLN A 354 -19.37 -32.38 4.98
C GLN A 354 -19.83 -31.92 3.59
N LEU A 355 -19.41 -30.73 3.18
CA LEU A 355 -19.70 -30.16 1.86
C LEU A 355 -18.46 -30.27 0.96
N ASP A 356 -18.49 -31.20 0.00
CA ASP A 356 -17.34 -31.47 -0.87
C ASP A 356 -17.08 -30.37 -1.91
N SER A 357 -18.11 -29.61 -2.31
CA SER A 357 -18.01 -28.59 -3.39
C SER A 357 -18.06 -27.15 -2.88
N PHE A 358 -18.12 -26.94 -1.56
CA PHE A 358 -18.24 -25.59 -1.00
C PHE A 358 -16.96 -24.75 -1.21
N LEU A 359 -15.80 -25.40 -1.23
CA LEU A 359 -14.48 -24.78 -1.40
C LEU A 359 -13.87 -25.06 -2.78
N ASN A 360 -14.69 -25.13 -3.83
CA ASN A 360 -14.17 -25.27 -5.19
C ASN A 360 -13.46 -23.98 -5.62
N LEU A 361 -12.19 -23.86 -5.22
CA LEU A 361 -11.28 -22.80 -5.64
C LEU A 361 -10.75 -23.15 -7.04
N GLU A 362 -11.17 -22.38 -8.04
CA GLU A 362 -10.61 -22.49 -9.40
C GLU A 362 -9.42 -21.55 -9.50
N GLU A 363 -8.23 -22.12 -9.70
CA GLU A 363 -6.99 -21.35 -9.92
C GLU A 363 -7.09 -20.61 -11.26
N GLN A 364 -6.88 -19.31 -11.25
CA GLN A 364 -6.72 -18.51 -12.46
C GLN A 364 -5.27 -18.51 -12.90
N VAL A 365 -5.06 -18.62 -14.22
CA VAL A 365 -3.75 -18.47 -14.83
C VAL A 365 -3.36 -16.99 -14.75
N LEU A 366 -2.23 -16.72 -14.11
CA LEU A 366 -1.69 -15.39 -13.97
C LEU A 366 -1.08 -14.94 -15.29
N ASN A 367 -1.30 -13.68 -15.65
CA ASN A 367 -0.72 -13.10 -16.86
C ASN A 367 0.51 -12.23 -16.55
N GLU A 368 0.78 -11.87 -15.31
CA GLU A 368 1.92 -11.01 -14.94
C GLU A 368 2.37 -11.22 -13.50
N LEU A 369 3.65 -11.02 -13.24
CA LEU A 369 4.29 -11.17 -11.93
C LEU A 369 5.34 -10.08 -11.73
N ALA A 370 5.57 -9.67 -10.48
CA ALA A 370 6.71 -8.87 -10.09
C ALA A 370 7.39 -9.44 -8.84
N TYR A 371 8.71 -9.34 -8.73
CA TYR A 371 9.50 -9.75 -7.57
C TYR A 371 10.44 -8.62 -7.12
N GLU A 372 10.71 -8.57 -5.83
CA GLU A 372 11.74 -7.78 -5.17
C GLU A 372 12.80 -8.76 -4.64
N VAL A 373 14.05 -8.54 -5.00
CA VAL A 373 15.18 -9.40 -4.61
C VAL A 373 16.26 -8.53 -3.96
N GLY A 374 16.25 -8.48 -2.63
CA GLY A 374 17.05 -7.50 -1.89
C GLY A 374 16.52 -6.08 -2.11
N GLU A 375 17.33 -5.21 -2.73
CA GLU A 375 16.96 -3.83 -3.09
C GLU A 375 16.75 -3.70 -4.61
N ARG A 376 16.33 -4.77 -5.30
CA ARG A 376 16.17 -4.78 -6.77
C ARG A 376 14.83 -5.36 -7.15
N TYR A 377 14.36 -5.08 -8.35
CA TYR A 377 13.03 -5.51 -8.79
C TYR A 377 13.09 -6.28 -10.10
N PHE A 378 12.14 -7.20 -10.30
CA PHE A 378 11.96 -7.99 -11.52
C PHE A 378 10.48 -7.98 -11.86
N ALA A 379 10.14 -7.90 -13.14
CA ALA A 379 8.79 -7.95 -13.66
C ALA A 379 8.72 -8.91 -14.85
N ILE A 380 7.61 -9.61 -15.01
CA ILE A 380 7.37 -10.52 -16.15
C ILE A 380 5.88 -10.50 -16.50
N GLN A 381 5.55 -10.49 -17.79
CA GLN A 381 4.18 -10.50 -18.31
C GLN A 381 4.06 -11.45 -19.49
N ARG A 382 2.92 -12.13 -19.60
CA ARG A 382 2.59 -13.05 -20.68
C ARG A 382 2.24 -12.30 -21.95
N THR A 383 2.81 -12.75 -23.07
CA THR A 383 2.55 -12.24 -24.41
C THR A 383 2.04 -13.36 -25.33
N GLU A 384 1.76 -13.04 -26.60
CA GLU A 384 1.35 -14.06 -27.58
C GLU A 384 2.47 -15.04 -27.95
N GLU A 385 3.74 -14.67 -27.73
CA GLU A 385 4.92 -15.45 -28.13
C GLU A 385 5.81 -15.86 -26.94
N GLY A 386 5.30 -15.80 -25.70
CA GLY A 386 6.05 -16.17 -24.50
C GLY A 386 5.83 -15.22 -23.34
N TYR A 387 6.92 -14.74 -22.73
CA TYR A 387 6.91 -13.83 -21.59
C TYR A 387 7.87 -12.66 -21.80
N ASP A 388 7.37 -11.44 -21.68
CA ASP A 388 8.20 -10.22 -21.65
C ASP A 388 8.66 -9.98 -20.20
N TYR A 389 9.96 -9.78 -19.97
CA TYR A 389 10.54 -9.62 -18.63
C TYR A 389 11.44 -8.39 -18.54
N SER A 390 11.59 -7.87 -17.33
CA SER A 390 12.42 -6.69 -17.03
C SER A 390 13.02 -6.78 -15.62
N PHE A 391 14.28 -6.39 -15.49
CA PHE A 391 15.05 -6.28 -14.25
C PHE A 391 15.35 -4.81 -13.96
N TYR A 392 15.15 -4.39 -12.72
CA TYR A 392 15.34 -3.02 -12.25
C TYR A 392 16.28 -2.94 -11.04
N ASP A 393 16.98 -1.82 -10.89
CA ASP A 393 17.81 -1.52 -9.71
C ASP A 393 16.99 -0.95 -8.53
N GLU A 394 17.69 -0.53 -7.46
CA GLU A 394 17.10 0.06 -6.24
C GLU A 394 16.35 1.37 -6.49
N ASP A 395 16.69 2.06 -7.58
CA ASP A 395 16.08 3.29 -8.02
C ASP A 395 15.02 3.04 -9.12
N PHE A 396 14.56 1.79 -9.33
CA PHE A 396 13.60 1.43 -10.39
C PHE A 396 14.11 1.67 -11.83
N ARG A 397 15.43 1.77 -12.04
CA ARG A 397 15.99 1.92 -13.39
C ARG A 397 16.18 0.55 -14.04
N LEU A 398 15.80 0.44 -15.31
CA LEU A 398 15.97 -0.78 -16.09
C LEU A 398 17.45 -1.16 -16.19
N ILE A 399 17.78 -2.34 -15.69
CA ILE A 399 19.09 -2.98 -15.80
C ILE A 399 19.15 -3.80 -17.08
N ASP A 400 18.13 -4.64 -17.29
CA ASP A 400 18.03 -5.58 -18.40
C ASP A 400 16.57 -5.97 -18.64
N GLY A 401 16.23 -6.41 -19.85
CA GLY A 401 14.88 -6.84 -20.20
C GLY A 401 14.83 -7.50 -21.57
N GLY A 402 13.84 -8.34 -21.80
CA GLY A 402 13.73 -9.10 -23.04
C GLY A 402 12.53 -10.05 -23.07
N VAL A 403 12.47 -10.86 -24.12
CA VAL A 403 11.38 -11.82 -24.33
C VAL A 403 11.90 -13.24 -24.12
N TYR A 404 11.25 -13.97 -23.23
CA TYR A 404 11.44 -15.40 -23.01
C TYR A 404 10.42 -16.17 -23.85
N GLU A 405 10.88 -16.82 -24.92
CA GLU A 405 10.05 -17.37 -26.00
C GLU A 405 9.30 -18.68 -25.64
N ASN A 406 9.60 -19.32 -24.51
CA ASN A 406 9.01 -20.62 -24.16
C ASN A 406 7.72 -20.44 -23.36
N ASP A 407 6.58 -20.56 -24.05
CA ASP A 407 5.22 -20.45 -23.50
C ASP A 407 4.63 -21.79 -22.98
N GLU A 408 5.39 -22.89 -23.08
CA GLU A 408 4.95 -24.21 -22.60
C GLU A 408 5.03 -24.36 -21.08
N ILE A 409 5.87 -23.52 -20.44
CA ILE A 409 6.04 -23.48 -18.99
C ILE A 409 5.17 -22.37 -18.39
N SER A 410 4.85 -22.50 -17.10
CA SER A 410 4.13 -21.45 -16.38
C SER A 410 4.96 -20.16 -16.28
N ILE A 411 4.29 -19.02 -16.10
CA ILE A 411 4.96 -17.74 -15.92
C ILE A 411 5.85 -17.73 -14.68
N GLU A 412 5.50 -18.52 -13.65
CA GLU A 412 6.34 -18.71 -12.46
C GLU A 412 7.61 -19.50 -12.75
N GLU A 413 7.52 -20.59 -13.53
CA GLU A 413 8.68 -21.37 -13.97
C GLU A 413 9.60 -20.51 -14.85
N ALA A 414 9.03 -19.71 -15.76
CA ALA A 414 9.80 -18.78 -16.59
C ALA A 414 10.52 -17.73 -15.74
N ALA A 415 9.85 -17.16 -14.74
CA ALA A 415 10.46 -16.22 -13.81
C ALA A 415 11.59 -16.85 -12.99
N GLU A 416 11.42 -18.11 -12.56
CA GLU A 416 12.44 -18.83 -11.80
C GLU A 416 13.70 -19.05 -12.62
N GLU A 417 13.56 -19.51 -13.87
CA GLU A 417 14.70 -19.67 -14.78
C GLU A 417 15.43 -18.35 -15.05
N LEU A 418 14.69 -17.28 -15.35
CA LEU A 418 15.26 -15.95 -15.62
C LEU A 418 16.04 -15.40 -14.42
N LEU A 419 15.47 -15.52 -13.21
CA LEU A 419 16.13 -15.04 -12.00
C LEU A 419 17.37 -15.88 -11.65
N GLU A 420 17.36 -17.19 -11.91
CA GLU A 420 18.53 -18.06 -11.72
C GLU A 420 19.65 -17.73 -12.71
N ASP A 421 19.32 -17.50 -13.99
CA ASP A 421 20.27 -17.16 -15.06
C ASP A 421 20.99 -15.84 -14.80
N GLU A 422 20.28 -14.81 -14.33
CA GLU A 422 20.86 -13.53 -13.89
C GLU A 422 21.61 -13.63 -12.55
N GLY A 423 21.56 -14.78 -11.88
CA GLY A 423 22.24 -15.03 -10.61
C GLY A 423 21.57 -14.38 -9.40
N TRP A 424 20.28 -14.01 -9.52
CA TRP A 424 19.45 -13.44 -8.45
C TRP A 424 18.88 -14.57 -7.58
N ASN A 425 19.78 -15.25 -6.89
CA ASN A 425 19.49 -16.37 -5.98
C ASN A 425 19.21 -15.93 -4.53
N GLY A 426 18.96 -14.63 -4.32
CA GLY A 426 18.60 -14.07 -3.03
C GLY A 426 17.16 -14.43 -2.63
N GLU A 427 16.76 -14.02 -1.43
CA GLU A 427 15.37 -14.09 -1.01
C GLU A 427 14.50 -13.19 -1.90
N ARG A 428 13.42 -13.77 -2.44
CA ARG A 428 12.54 -13.14 -3.43
C ARG A 428 11.22 -12.84 -2.76
N ILE A 429 10.92 -11.56 -2.57
CA ILE A 429 9.63 -11.08 -2.10
C ILE A 429 8.78 -10.80 -3.32
N ARG A 430 7.54 -11.27 -3.36
CA ARG A 430 6.68 -10.96 -4.51
C ARG A 430 6.12 -9.54 -4.41
N GLY A 431 6.30 -8.76 -5.46
CA GLY A 431 5.79 -7.41 -5.60
C GLY A 431 4.43 -7.37 -6.30
N ASP A 432 3.75 -6.24 -6.18
CA ASP A 432 2.59 -5.88 -7.00
C ASP A 432 3.10 -5.33 -8.34
N TYR A 433 2.71 -5.96 -9.45
CA TYR A 433 3.16 -5.60 -10.78
C TYR A 433 2.75 -4.16 -11.13
N ASP A 434 1.46 -3.82 -10.96
CA ASP A 434 0.94 -2.48 -11.26
C ASP A 434 1.66 -1.42 -10.43
N ARG A 435 1.87 -1.69 -9.14
CA ARG A 435 2.58 -0.75 -8.25
C ARG A 435 4.05 -0.61 -8.60
N LEU A 436 4.72 -1.69 -9.03
CA LEU A 436 6.09 -1.62 -9.52
C LEU A 436 6.15 -0.76 -10.79
N MET A 437 5.23 -1.00 -11.73
CA MET A 437 5.15 -0.22 -12.98
C MET A 437 4.84 1.26 -12.72
N GLU A 438 3.96 1.60 -11.77
CA GLU A 438 3.71 2.99 -11.36
C GLU A 438 4.99 3.67 -10.88
N LYS A 439 5.80 3.00 -10.04
CA LYS A 439 7.08 3.55 -9.57
C LYS A 439 8.12 3.69 -10.69
N VAL A 440 8.15 2.76 -11.63
CA VAL A 440 9.02 2.83 -12.82
C VAL A 440 8.64 4.04 -13.67
N GLU A 441 7.34 4.26 -13.92
CA GLU A 441 6.85 5.43 -14.64
C GLU A 441 7.20 6.75 -13.92
N GLU A 442 7.01 6.82 -12.59
CA GLU A 442 7.41 7.99 -11.80
C GLU A 442 8.91 8.28 -11.90
N MET A 443 9.75 7.24 -11.83
CA MET A 443 11.20 7.39 -11.98
C MET A 443 11.57 7.84 -13.38
N ASP A 444 10.96 7.28 -14.42
CA ASP A 444 11.18 7.68 -15.80
C ASP A 444 10.83 9.17 -16.00
N GLU A 445 9.74 9.66 -15.40
CA GLU A 445 9.42 11.10 -15.41
C GLU A 445 10.49 11.95 -14.71
N VAL A 446 11.02 11.48 -13.57
CA VAL A 446 12.09 12.17 -12.83
C VAL A 446 13.38 12.20 -13.64
N VAL A 447 13.78 11.08 -14.23
CA VAL A 447 14.95 10.98 -15.11
C VAL A 447 14.78 11.89 -16.32
N MET A 448 13.59 11.92 -16.93
CA MET A 448 13.29 12.81 -18.06
C MET A 448 13.30 14.29 -17.66
N ALA A 449 12.81 14.64 -16.47
CA ALA A 449 12.88 15.99 -15.93
C ALA A 449 14.32 16.41 -15.56
N GLU A 450 15.16 15.48 -15.12
CA GLU A 450 16.58 15.70 -14.84
C GLU A 450 17.39 15.85 -16.14
N ILE A 451 17.07 15.08 -17.17
CA ILE A 451 17.57 15.27 -18.54
C ILE A 451 17.13 16.66 -19.07
N GLN A 452 15.88 17.07 -18.87
CA GLN A 452 15.40 18.40 -19.28
C GLN A 452 16.06 19.55 -18.48
N LYS A 453 16.31 19.38 -17.18
CA LYS A 453 17.00 20.36 -16.34
C LYS A 453 18.48 20.48 -16.68
N SER A 454 19.16 19.36 -16.96
CA SER A 454 20.56 19.34 -17.38
C SER A 454 20.76 19.89 -18.80
N GLN A 455 19.70 19.91 -19.62
CA GLN A 455 19.68 20.61 -20.92
C GLN A 455 19.61 22.14 -20.83
N GLY A 456 19.58 22.74 -19.63
CA GLY A 456 19.68 24.19 -19.42
C GLY A 456 21.09 24.80 -19.61
N GLU A 457 22.14 23.98 -19.67
CA GLU A 457 23.52 24.42 -19.95
C GLU A 457 24.24 23.58 -21.02
N TYR A 458 23.50 22.93 -21.92
CA TYR A 458 24.13 22.26 -23.07
C TYR A 458 24.28 23.22 -24.26
N LYS A 459 25.46 23.83 -24.39
CA LYS A 459 25.93 24.36 -25.68
C LYS A 459 26.26 23.16 -26.56
N PRO A 460 25.77 23.08 -27.81
CA PRO A 460 26.07 21.93 -28.67
C PRO A 460 27.57 21.88 -28.90
N LEU A 461 28.25 20.90 -28.28
CA LEU A 461 29.64 20.56 -28.50
C LEU A 461 29.80 19.78 -29.82
N ALA A 462 29.18 20.28 -30.88
CA ALA A 462 29.53 19.91 -32.24
C ALA A 462 30.82 20.64 -32.66
N LYS A 463 31.96 20.43 -31.96
CA LYS A 463 33.33 20.68 -32.50
C LYS A 463 34.58 20.34 -31.66
N VAL A 464 34.57 19.51 -30.62
CA VAL A 464 35.84 19.18 -29.90
C VAL A 464 36.01 17.71 -29.48
N GLU A 465 35.26 16.76 -30.04
CA GLU A 465 35.66 15.33 -29.98
C GLU A 465 35.91 14.72 -31.37
N GLU A 466 36.20 15.58 -32.36
CA GLU A 466 36.78 15.20 -33.65
C GLU A 466 38.32 15.40 -33.70
N LEU A 467 38.99 15.58 -32.55
CA LEU A 467 40.44 15.78 -32.52
C LEU A 467 41.27 14.82 -31.65
N GLU A 468 40.69 13.77 -31.05
CA GLU A 468 41.53 12.70 -30.44
C GLU A 468 41.17 11.25 -30.79
N GLU A 469 40.20 10.98 -31.67
CA GLU A 469 40.05 9.62 -32.25
C GLU A 469 40.06 9.62 -33.78
N ALA A 470 40.98 10.38 -34.35
CA ALA A 470 41.44 10.17 -35.71
C ALA A 470 42.78 9.42 -35.71
N ASN A 471 42.82 8.13 -35.35
CA ASN A 471 43.85 7.25 -35.93
C ASN A 471 43.64 5.73 -35.75
N TYR A 472 42.66 5.12 -36.41
CA TYR A 472 42.87 3.84 -37.09
C TYR A 472 41.88 3.71 -38.23
N ASN A 473 42.27 4.11 -39.45
CA ASN A 473 41.82 3.57 -40.75
C ASN A 473 42.25 4.45 -41.95
N MET A 474 43.55 4.79 -42.04
CA MET A 474 44.16 5.28 -43.29
C MET A 474 45.19 4.29 -43.82
N ILE A 475 44.90 3.66 -44.97
CA ILE A 475 45.92 3.20 -45.91
C ILE A 475 45.47 3.66 -47.31
N ASP A 476 46.34 4.41 -47.98
CA ASP A 476 46.26 4.80 -49.40
C ASP A 476 45.06 5.65 -49.88
N ASN A 477 44.68 6.68 -49.11
CA ASN A 477 43.94 7.87 -49.62
C ASN A 477 42.60 7.61 -50.34
N VAL A 478 41.89 6.52 -50.00
CA VAL A 478 40.51 6.28 -50.45
C VAL A 478 39.62 6.07 -49.23
N LEU A 479 38.66 6.98 -49.02
CA LEU A 479 37.50 6.74 -48.15
C LEU A 479 36.60 5.71 -48.85
N ASN A 480 36.25 4.59 -48.21
CA ASN A 480 35.28 3.68 -48.80
C ASN A 480 34.32 3.05 -47.78
N ASN A 481 33.05 3.46 -47.89
CA ASN A 481 31.80 2.80 -47.50
C ASN A 481 31.43 2.68 -46.01
N MET A 482 30.74 3.70 -45.49
CA MET A 482 29.53 3.47 -44.69
C MET A 482 28.31 3.70 -45.59
N PRO A 483 27.28 2.83 -45.57
CA PRO A 483 26.03 3.10 -46.29
C PRO A 483 25.38 4.39 -45.75
N PRO A 484 24.70 5.17 -46.59
CA PRO A 484 23.99 6.37 -46.12
C PRO A 484 22.91 5.97 -45.11
N LYS A 485 22.78 6.74 -44.02
CA LYS A 485 21.64 6.63 -43.09
C LYS A 485 20.33 6.74 -43.89
N LYS A 486 19.40 5.81 -43.68
CA LYS A 486 18.09 5.85 -44.33
C LYS A 486 17.17 6.73 -43.47
N GLU A 487 16.51 7.69 -44.09
CA GLU A 487 15.56 8.58 -43.41
C GLU A 487 14.19 7.88 -43.24
N PRO A 488 13.40 8.24 -42.20
CA PRO A 488 12.04 7.74 -42.04
C PRO A 488 11.13 8.09 -43.22
N TYR A 489 10.20 7.20 -43.57
CA TYR A 489 9.26 7.40 -44.68
C TYR A 489 7.88 6.79 -44.38
N LEU A 490 6.86 7.14 -45.19
CA LEU A 490 5.52 6.56 -45.08
C LEU A 490 5.20 5.65 -46.25
N GLU A 491 4.53 4.55 -45.95
CA GLU A 491 3.75 3.77 -46.91
C GLU A 491 2.25 3.95 -46.64
N TYR A 492 1.41 3.75 -47.65
CA TYR A 492 -0.05 3.83 -47.53
C TYR A 492 -0.64 2.46 -47.81
N PHE A 493 -1.74 2.11 -47.14
CA PHE A 493 -2.42 0.84 -47.36
C PHE A 493 -3.91 1.01 -47.61
N ALA A 494 -4.50 0.06 -48.33
CA ALA A 494 -5.94 -0.13 -48.44
C ALA A 494 -6.28 -1.59 -48.11
N ALA A 495 -7.22 -1.76 -47.19
CA ALA A 495 -7.70 -3.06 -46.73
C ALA A 495 -9.17 -3.26 -47.09
N GLU A 496 -9.51 -4.43 -47.65
CA GLU A 496 -10.89 -4.82 -47.92
C GLU A 496 -11.67 -5.13 -46.63
N CYS A 497 -10.96 -5.47 -45.55
CA CYS A 497 -11.48 -5.73 -44.20
C CYS A 497 -10.53 -5.10 -43.16
N ASP A 498 -10.96 -4.03 -42.49
CA ASP A 498 -10.20 -3.28 -41.47
C ASP A 498 -9.97 -4.08 -40.18
N GLU A 499 -10.83 -5.06 -39.90
CA GLU A 499 -10.79 -5.84 -38.66
C GLU A 499 -9.76 -6.99 -38.72
N PHE A 500 -9.57 -7.58 -39.90
CA PHE A 500 -8.63 -8.67 -40.13
C PHE A 500 -8.07 -8.57 -41.55
N HIS A 501 -6.90 -7.94 -41.69
CA HIS A 501 -6.26 -7.70 -42.99
C HIS A 501 -6.03 -9.01 -43.78
N ASP A 502 -5.77 -10.13 -43.10
CA ASP A 502 -5.56 -11.46 -43.72
C ASP A 502 -6.84 -12.10 -44.30
N MET A 503 -8.03 -11.58 -43.95
CA MET A 503 -9.31 -12.11 -44.42
C MET A 503 -9.84 -11.41 -45.68
N GLY A 504 -9.11 -10.44 -46.24
CA GLY A 504 -9.49 -9.66 -47.41
C GLY A 504 -8.31 -9.29 -48.32
N ALA A 505 -8.58 -8.58 -49.42
CA ALA A 505 -7.51 -8.00 -50.22
C ALA A 505 -6.83 -6.84 -49.46
N TYR A 506 -5.51 -6.80 -49.52
CA TYR A 506 -4.70 -5.82 -48.82
C TYR A 506 -3.56 -5.35 -49.75
N GLU A 507 -3.49 -4.05 -50.01
CA GLU A 507 -2.50 -3.45 -50.92
C GLU A 507 -1.74 -2.31 -50.21
N LYS A 508 -0.40 -2.30 -50.34
CA LYS A 508 0.49 -1.24 -49.85
C LYS A 508 1.18 -0.52 -51.02
N SER A 509 1.41 0.79 -50.90
CA SER A 509 2.21 1.58 -51.84
C SER A 509 2.65 2.89 -51.20
N THR A 510 3.78 3.45 -51.64
CA THR A 510 4.25 4.78 -51.23
C THR A 510 3.49 5.93 -51.90
N ASP A 511 2.61 5.64 -52.87
CA ASP A 511 1.73 6.62 -53.53
C ASP A 511 0.30 6.57 -52.99
N ALA A 512 -0.08 7.61 -52.24
CA ALA A 512 -1.41 7.75 -51.65
C ALA A 512 -2.55 7.75 -52.70
N ASN A 513 -2.32 8.26 -53.91
CA ASN A 513 -3.36 8.31 -54.95
C ASN A 513 -3.67 6.92 -55.52
N GLN A 514 -2.64 6.08 -55.62
CA GLN A 514 -2.82 4.70 -56.05
C GLN A 514 -3.69 3.93 -55.05
N ILE A 515 -3.38 4.09 -53.75
CA ILE A 515 -4.10 3.44 -52.67
C ILE A 515 -5.52 3.98 -52.51
N ALA A 516 -5.73 5.29 -52.70
CA ALA A 516 -7.06 5.88 -52.73
C ALA A 516 -7.96 5.26 -53.83
N ALA A 517 -7.42 5.03 -55.03
CA ALA A 517 -8.17 4.37 -56.12
C ALA A 517 -8.50 2.90 -55.81
N VAL A 518 -7.60 2.19 -55.11
CA VAL A 518 -7.84 0.82 -54.65
C VAL A 518 -8.93 0.80 -53.57
N TYR A 519 -8.87 1.74 -52.62
CA TYR A 519 -9.84 1.90 -51.56
C TYR A 519 -11.26 2.16 -52.11
N GLU A 520 -11.41 3.07 -53.08
CA GLU A 520 -12.70 3.31 -53.74
C GLU A 520 -13.26 2.06 -54.42
N LYS A 521 -12.39 1.27 -55.05
CA LYS A 521 -12.78 0.01 -55.69
C LYS A 521 -13.24 -1.05 -54.68
N TYR A 522 -12.58 -1.16 -53.52
CA TYR A 522 -13.02 -2.06 -52.44
C TYR A 522 -14.38 -1.62 -51.89
N ARG A 523 -14.59 -0.31 -51.74
CA ARG A 523 -15.87 0.26 -51.28
C ARG A 523 -17.02 0.03 -52.26
N GLU A 524 -16.77 0.09 -53.58
CA GLU A 524 -17.79 -0.10 -54.60
C GLU A 524 -18.17 -1.58 -54.83
N ASN A 525 -17.44 -2.53 -54.24
CA ASN A 525 -17.72 -3.96 -54.39
C ASN A 525 -18.94 -4.40 -53.55
N PRO A 526 -20.09 -4.73 -54.16
CA PRO A 526 -21.32 -5.03 -53.42
C PRO A 526 -21.24 -6.31 -52.60
N LYS A 527 -20.27 -7.18 -52.89
CA LYS A 527 -20.09 -8.46 -52.19
C LYS A 527 -19.30 -8.34 -50.91
N THR A 528 -18.45 -7.31 -50.78
CA THR A 528 -17.54 -7.13 -49.64
C THR A 528 -17.79 -5.81 -48.89
N ALA A 529 -18.77 -5.01 -49.34
CA ALA A 529 -19.19 -3.76 -48.69
C ALA A 529 -19.57 -3.88 -47.20
N TYR A 530 -19.87 -5.09 -46.69
CA TYR A 530 -20.18 -5.32 -45.27
C TYR A 530 -18.94 -5.55 -44.39
N LEU A 531 -17.76 -5.81 -44.98
CA LEU A 531 -16.53 -6.17 -44.26
C LEU A 531 -15.80 -4.96 -43.65
N GLY A 532 -16.26 -3.73 -43.94
CA GLY A 532 -15.65 -2.51 -43.42
C GLY A 532 -14.25 -2.29 -44.00
N CYS A 533 -14.17 -1.68 -45.18
CA CYS A 533 -12.88 -1.33 -45.78
C CYS A 533 -12.26 -0.08 -45.14
N SER A 534 -10.94 -0.06 -45.05
CA SER A 534 -10.16 1.09 -44.57
C SER A 534 -8.98 1.43 -45.48
N MET A 535 -8.50 2.66 -45.36
CA MET A 535 -7.24 3.11 -45.93
C MET A 535 -6.44 3.84 -44.86
N GLY A 536 -5.13 3.72 -44.87
CA GLY A 536 -4.29 4.25 -43.80
C GLY A 536 -2.84 4.52 -44.18
N ILE A 537 -2.04 4.84 -43.18
CA ILE A 537 -0.59 5.06 -43.29
C ILE A 537 0.15 4.00 -42.49
N ILE A 538 1.37 3.71 -42.92
CA ILE A 538 2.35 2.87 -42.24
C ILE A 538 3.59 3.72 -42.06
N TYR A 539 4.02 3.91 -40.82
CA TYR A 539 5.23 4.65 -40.51
C TYR A 539 6.43 3.71 -40.56
N HIS A 540 7.49 4.12 -41.26
CA HIS A 540 8.74 3.39 -41.30
C HIS A 540 9.92 4.21 -40.80
N ASP A 541 10.67 3.66 -39.86
CA ASP A 541 11.91 4.25 -39.34
C ASP A 541 13.05 3.21 -39.29
N PRO A 542 13.96 3.22 -40.27
CA PRO A 542 15.02 2.21 -40.38
C PRO A 542 16.06 2.20 -39.27
N GLU A 543 16.10 3.22 -38.39
CA GLU A 543 17.00 3.28 -37.23
C GLU A 543 16.27 3.03 -35.90
N ASP A 544 14.94 2.85 -35.90
CA ASP A 544 14.10 2.69 -34.71
C ASP A 544 13.26 1.41 -34.81
N SER A 545 13.66 0.35 -34.09
CA SER A 545 12.97 -0.94 -34.15
C SER A 545 11.66 -1.00 -33.37
N TYR A 546 11.37 -0.02 -32.52
CA TYR A 546 10.20 -0.05 -31.64
C TYR A 546 8.99 0.64 -32.28
N TYR A 547 9.24 1.69 -33.06
CA TYR A 547 8.18 2.48 -33.70
C TYR A 547 8.06 2.24 -35.23
N ASP A 548 8.92 1.39 -35.84
CA ASP A 548 8.81 0.97 -37.24
C ASP A 548 7.57 0.09 -37.50
N GLU A 549 7.06 0.12 -38.74
CA GLU A 549 5.88 -0.62 -39.23
C GLU A 549 4.52 -0.30 -38.58
N ALA A 550 4.40 0.79 -37.81
CA ALA A 550 3.13 1.16 -37.18
C ALA A 550 2.04 1.53 -38.21
N GLU A 551 0.93 0.77 -38.24
CA GLU A 551 -0.19 0.96 -39.16
C GLU A 551 -1.36 1.73 -38.52
N PHE A 552 -1.83 2.79 -39.18
CA PHE A 552 -2.96 3.60 -38.72
C PHE A 552 -4.05 3.71 -39.79
N ALA A 553 -5.25 3.19 -39.49
CA ALA A 553 -6.42 3.28 -40.36
C ALA A 553 -7.05 4.68 -40.29
N ILE A 554 -6.66 5.57 -41.22
CA ILE A 554 -7.06 6.98 -41.24
C ILE A 554 -8.42 7.20 -41.93
N VAL A 555 -8.78 6.38 -42.92
CA VAL A 555 -9.99 6.53 -43.72
C VAL A 555 -10.96 5.40 -43.44
N LYS A 556 -12.17 5.74 -43.00
CA LYS A 556 -13.27 4.77 -42.84
C LYS A 556 -14.54 5.32 -43.50
N GLY A 557 -15.14 4.54 -44.39
CA GLY A 557 -16.31 4.94 -45.16
C GLY A 557 -16.06 6.11 -46.11
N ASN A 558 -16.64 7.26 -45.82
CA ASN A 558 -16.48 8.51 -46.59
C ASN A 558 -15.82 9.63 -45.76
N THR A 559 -15.10 9.25 -44.69
CA THR A 559 -14.50 10.18 -43.74
C THR A 559 -13.01 9.87 -43.55
N VAL A 560 -12.18 10.91 -43.60
CA VAL A 560 -10.75 10.91 -43.27
C VAL A 560 -10.61 11.46 -41.85
N PHE A 561 -10.15 10.62 -40.93
CA PHE A 561 -10.06 10.89 -39.49
C PHE A 561 -8.63 11.27 -39.08
N GLY A 562 -8.24 12.52 -39.30
CA GLY A 562 -6.97 13.04 -38.79
C GLY A 562 -6.92 13.14 -37.26
N ASN A 563 -8.08 13.32 -36.62
CA ASN A 563 -8.20 13.39 -35.16
C ASN A 563 -7.85 12.10 -34.41
N LEU A 564 -7.70 10.96 -35.09
CA LEU A 564 -7.21 9.73 -34.45
C LEU A 564 -5.77 9.88 -33.94
N MET A 565 -4.99 10.80 -34.51
CA MET A 565 -3.64 11.09 -34.06
C MET A 565 -3.59 11.95 -32.79
N ASP A 566 -4.72 12.50 -32.33
CA ASP A 566 -4.78 13.24 -31.06
C ASP A 566 -4.58 12.32 -29.84
N ASP A 567 -4.97 11.06 -29.98
CA ASP A 567 -4.87 10.03 -28.93
C ASP A 567 -3.51 9.29 -28.97
N VAL A 568 -2.70 9.51 -30.02
CA VAL A 568 -1.39 8.89 -30.22
C VAL A 568 -0.32 9.98 -30.39
N ARG A 569 -0.04 10.69 -29.29
CA ARG A 569 0.74 11.96 -29.30
C ARG A 569 2.10 11.87 -30.00
N PHE A 570 2.85 10.79 -29.79
CA PHE A 570 4.18 10.60 -30.39
C PHE A 570 4.13 10.72 -31.92
N TYR A 571 3.30 9.91 -32.59
CA TYR A 571 3.15 9.95 -34.05
C TYR A 571 2.41 11.20 -34.53
N GLY A 572 1.45 11.70 -33.74
CA GLY A 572 0.71 12.93 -34.02
C GLY A 572 1.57 14.19 -34.04
N GLU A 573 2.75 14.19 -33.41
CA GLU A 573 3.71 15.30 -33.43
C GLU A 573 4.73 15.20 -34.59
N LEU A 574 4.86 14.03 -35.24
CA LEU A 574 5.75 13.85 -36.37
C LEU A 574 5.25 14.60 -37.61
N ALA A 575 6.08 15.52 -38.13
CA ALA A 575 5.76 16.29 -39.34
C ALA A 575 5.43 15.37 -40.54
N LEU A 576 6.14 14.25 -40.66
CA LEU A 576 5.95 13.28 -41.73
C LEU A 576 4.54 12.65 -41.71
N VAL A 577 4.03 12.27 -40.54
CA VAL A 577 2.69 11.69 -40.34
C VAL A 577 1.60 12.71 -40.67
N ARG A 578 1.79 13.97 -40.26
CA ARG A 578 0.88 15.08 -40.58
C ARG A 578 0.79 15.31 -42.09
N GLU A 579 1.93 15.38 -42.77
CA GLU A 579 1.99 15.49 -44.23
C GLU A 579 1.34 14.27 -44.93
N GLY A 580 1.48 13.07 -44.36
CA GLY A 580 0.83 11.86 -44.87
C GLY A 580 -0.69 11.93 -44.84
N ILE A 581 -1.26 12.38 -43.73
CA ILE A 581 -2.72 12.54 -43.57
C ILE A 581 -3.26 13.62 -44.51
N GLU A 582 -2.52 14.72 -44.70
CA GLU A 582 -2.88 15.75 -45.68
C GLU A 582 -2.90 15.19 -47.12
N LYS A 583 -1.91 14.38 -47.50
CA LYS A 583 -1.88 13.71 -48.82
C LYS A 583 -3.08 12.78 -49.03
N ILE A 584 -3.52 12.05 -48.00
CA ILE A 584 -4.74 11.24 -48.06
C ILE A 584 -5.97 12.12 -48.29
N HIS A 585 -6.06 13.25 -47.58
CA HIS A 585 -7.16 14.19 -47.75
C HIS A 585 -7.19 14.80 -49.16
N GLU A 586 -6.04 15.14 -49.73
CA GLU A 586 -5.92 15.64 -51.11
C GLU A 586 -6.30 14.58 -52.16
N ALA A 587 -5.94 13.31 -51.92
CA ALA A 587 -6.27 12.20 -52.80
C ALA A 587 -7.77 11.83 -52.79
N LEU A 588 -8.48 12.15 -51.70
CA LEU A 588 -9.91 11.92 -51.51
C LEU A 588 -10.68 13.23 -51.25
N PRO A 589 -10.77 14.14 -52.24
CA PRO A 589 -11.30 15.49 -52.04
C PRO A 589 -12.81 15.53 -51.75
N ASP A 590 -13.55 14.49 -52.13
CA ASP A 590 -15.01 14.37 -51.90
C ASP A 590 -15.34 13.77 -50.52
N TYR A 591 -14.33 13.42 -49.72
CA TYR A 591 -14.50 12.80 -48.41
C TYR A 591 -14.54 13.85 -47.31
N LYS A 592 -15.31 13.59 -46.26
CA LYS A 592 -15.35 14.45 -45.08
C LYS A 592 -14.01 14.37 -44.36
N TYR A 593 -13.33 15.49 -44.16
CA TYR A 593 -12.09 15.54 -43.38
C TYR A 593 -12.36 16.02 -41.94
N VAL A 594 -11.85 15.27 -40.97
CA VAL A 594 -11.85 15.64 -39.55
C VAL A 594 -10.38 15.86 -39.13
N PRO A 595 -9.90 17.12 -39.05
CA PRO A 595 -8.50 17.40 -38.73
C PRO A 595 -8.17 17.13 -37.25
N MET A 596 -6.86 17.05 -36.94
CA MET A 596 -6.32 16.99 -35.57
C MET A 596 -6.77 18.19 -34.73
N ARG A 597 -6.78 18.03 -33.40
CA ARG A 597 -7.32 19.00 -32.45
C ARG A 597 -6.65 20.36 -32.55
N ASP A 598 -5.33 20.42 -32.66
CA ASP A 598 -4.56 21.65 -32.81
C ASP A 598 -4.88 22.39 -34.12
N VAL A 599 -5.02 21.65 -35.23
CA VAL A 599 -5.46 22.18 -36.53
C VAL A 599 -6.92 22.65 -36.46
N ARG A 600 -7.79 21.91 -35.77
CA ARG A 600 -9.20 22.26 -35.57
C ARG A 600 -9.37 23.50 -34.69
N GLU A 601 -8.59 23.63 -33.63
CA GLU A 601 -8.57 24.80 -32.74
C GLU A 601 -8.00 26.03 -33.45
N ALA A 602 -7.01 25.85 -34.33
CA ALA A 602 -6.51 26.91 -35.20
C ALA A 602 -7.54 27.35 -36.27
N MET A 603 -8.34 26.40 -36.80
CA MET A 603 -9.42 26.69 -37.76
C MET A 603 -10.68 27.27 -37.10
N TYR A 604 -10.98 26.91 -35.85
CA TYR A 604 -12.16 27.33 -35.10
C TYR A 604 -11.80 27.79 -33.67
N PRO A 605 -11.26 29.01 -33.48
CA PRO A 605 -10.98 29.55 -32.16
C PRO A 605 -12.28 29.74 -31.37
N GLU A 606 -12.28 29.49 -30.04
CA GLU A 606 -13.48 29.47 -29.16
C GLU A 606 -14.39 30.72 -29.19
N LYS A 607 -13.99 31.82 -29.85
CA LYS A 607 -14.74 33.08 -29.96
C LYS A 607 -14.96 33.52 -31.41
N MET A 608 -15.51 32.66 -32.25
CA MET A 608 -15.86 32.98 -33.63
C MET A 608 -17.24 33.67 -33.74
N THR A 609 -17.37 34.65 -34.63
CA THR A 609 -18.68 35.25 -34.98
C THR A 609 -19.44 34.39 -35.98
N THR A 610 -20.77 34.55 -36.06
CA THR A 610 -21.65 33.71 -36.91
C THR A 610 -21.30 33.81 -38.39
N GLU A 611 -20.76 34.93 -38.85
CA GLU A 611 -20.32 35.16 -40.23
C GLU A 611 -18.99 34.45 -40.54
N GLN A 612 -18.05 34.46 -39.59
CA GLN A 612 -16.78 33.73 -39.69
C GLN A 612 -17.00 32.21 -39.69
N LEU A 613 -17.99 31.73 -38.93
CA LEU A 613 -18.39 30.32 -38.88
C LEU A 613 -18.94 29.84 -40.24
N VAL A 614 -19.68 30.69 -40.95
CA VAL A 614 -20.22 30.39 -42.28
C VAL A 614 -19.12 30.37 -43.34
N GLU A 615 -18.15 31.29 -43.28
CA GLU A 615 -17.00 31.32 -44.19
C GLU A 615 -16.08 30.09 -44.03
N ALA A 616 -15.88 29.62 -42.79
CA ALA A 616 -15.13 28.39 -42.51
C ALA A 616 -15.87 27.11 -42.93
N LEU A 617 -17.21 27.09 -42.84
CA LEU A 617 -18.06 26.00 -43.33
C LEU A 617 -18.11 25.92 -44.87
N ASP A 618 -18.10 27.07 -45.56
CA ASP A 618 -18.05 27.12 -47.03
C ASP A 618 -16.67 26.70 -47.58
N GLY A 619 -15.58 26.90 -46.81
CA GLY A 619 -14.23 26.42 -47.17
C GLY A 619 -14.03 24.90 -47.02
N THR A 620 -14.79 24.25 -46.12
CA THR A 620 -14.72 22.80 -45.85
C THR A 620 -15.72 21.97 -46.65
N PHE A 621 -16.80 22.57 -47.16
CA PHE A 621 -17.76 21.92 -48.06
C PHE A 621 -17.67 22.50 -49.49
N ARG A 622 -16.70 22.04 -50.29
CA ARG A 622 -16.88 22.14 -51.75
C ARG A 622 -18.03 21.22 -52.15
N ARG A 623 -19.18 21.80 -52.50
CA ARG A 623 -20.29 21.04 -53.08
C ARG A 623 -19.84 20.42 -54.41
N PRO A 624 -20.02 19.11 -54.62
CA PRO A 624 -19.87 18.53 -55.95
C PRO A 624 -20.97 19.08 -56.86
N ASP A 625 -20.57 19.53 -58.06
CA ASP A 625 -21.49 19.96 -59.11
C ASP A 625 -22.45 18.83 -59.46
N SER A 626 -23.72 19.03 -59.11
CA SER A 626 -24.80 18.08 -59.39
C SER A 626 -25.20 18.09 -60.86
N GLU A 627 -24.70 17.12 -61.65
CA GLU A 627 -25.28 16.80 -62.97
C GLU A 627 -25.79 15.35 -63.14
N SER A 628 -25.68 14.48 -62.13
CA SER A 628 -26.06 13.06 -62.26
C SER A 628 -27.34 12.63 -61.50
N SER A 629 -28.12 13.54 -60.91
CA SER A 629 -29.37 13.22 -60.21
C SER A 629 -30.63 13.70 -60.94
N LYS A 630 -30.82 13.27 -62.19
CA LYS A 630 -32.15 13.25 -62.84
C LYS A 630 -32.41 11.89 -63.46
N LYS A 631 -32.73 10.90 -62.61
CA LYS A 631 -33.56 9.74 -62.98
C LYS A 631 -33.89 8.94 -61.72
N CYS A 632 -34.96 9.33 -61.05
CA CYS A 632 -35.86 8.43 -60.32
C CYS A 632 -37.01 9.24 -59.71
N ILE A 633 -37.83 9.86 -60.56
CA ILE A 633 -39.28 10.04 -60.33
C ILE A 633 -39.95 9.95 -61.72
N LEU A 634 -40.27 8.72 -62.12
CA LEU A 634 -41.45 8.25 -62.88
C LEU A 634 -41.18 6.86 -63.46
#